data_AF-A0A5P2G6E0-F1
#
_entry.id   AF-A0A5P2G6E0-F1
#
_cell.length_a   1.000
_cell.length_b   1.000
_cell.length_c   1.000
_cell.angle_alpha   90.00
_cell.angle_beta   90.00
_cell.angle_gamma   90.00
#
_symmetry.space_group_name_H-M   'P 1'
#
loop_
_entity.id
_entity.type
_entity.pdbx_description
1 polymer ?
#
loop_
_entity_poly.entity_id
_entity_poly.type
_entity_poly.pdbx_seq_one_letter_code
_entity_poly.pdbx_strand_id
1 'polypeptide(L)'
;MIKYIIPICFAFLVFFSCKSNKTENNAVILDIGEMVPVMFDMMAAGDLTYNDTTQATKLHLRDSTTIKFQSILAYYKIEKKRFFSSMYYYEENPEIEIKLIDSLQSYSSNILQKLEKVKNKKDSLERVKNQPQPDTAHKIKPALTHSDKIQKLDTFKNIGPQKLIKSAKELKKVK
;
A
#
# COMPACT_ATOMS: atom_id res chain seq x y z
N MET A 1 -16.26 9.75 65.11
CA MET A 1 -15.59 8.75 64.23
C MET A 1 -15.50 9.17 62.75
N ILE A 2 -16.35 10.08 62.25
CA ILE A 2 -16.36 10.56 60.84
C ILE A 2 -15.13 11.42 60.44
N LYS A 3 -14.43 12.04 61.40
CA LYS A 3 -13.33 12.99 61.11
C LYS A 3 -12.07 12.35 60.49
N TYR A 4 -11.92 11.02 60.59
CA TYR A 4 -10.74 10.30 60.05
C TYR A 4 -11.00 9.61 58.70
N ILE A 5 -12.27 9.53 58.27
CA ILE A 5 -12.64 8.85 57.01
C ILE A 5 -12.27 9.72 55.80
N ILE A 6 -12.44 11.04 55.90
CA ILE A 6 -12.17 12.00 54.83
C ILE A 6 -10.67 12.08 54.45
N PRO A 7 -9.71 12.19 55.40
CA PRO A 7 -8.29 12.21 55.04
C PRO A 7 -7.78 10.86 54.51
N ILE A 8 -8.37 9.75 54.94
CA ILE A 8 -8.02 8.40 54.45
C ILE A 8 -8.46 8.19 52.99
N CYS A 9 -9.66 8.66 52.61
CA CYS A 9 -10.11 8.61 51.22
C CYS A 9 -9.26 9.52 50.31
N PHE A 10 -8.84 10.69 50.80
CA PHE A 10 -7.99 11.60 50.01
C PHE A 10 -6.59 11.03 49.80
N ALA A 11 -6.00 10.38 50.80
CA ALA A 11 -4.72 9.68 50.66
C ALA A 11 -4.79 8.51 49.66
N PHE A 12 -5.90 7.77 49.62
CA PHE A 12 -6.09 6.67 48.67
C PHE A 12 -6.16 7.15 47.21
N LEU A 13 -6.77 8.31 46.95
CA LEU A 13 -6.86 8.90 45.61
C LEU A 13 -5.48 9.35 45.08
N VAL A 14 -4.58 9.83 45.95
CA VAL A 14 -3.23 10.24 45.55
C VAL A 14 -2.35 9.02 45.21
N PHE A 15 -2.52 7.89 45.91
CA PHE A 15 -1.75 6.67 45.63
C PHE A 15 -2.13 5.98 44.30
N PHE A 16 -3.36 6.17 43.80
CA PHE A 16 -3.77 5.64 42.49
C PHE A 16 -3.42 6.56 41.31
N SER A 17 -2.95 7.79 41.54
CA SER A 17 -2.69 8.76 40.48
C SER A 17 -1.30 8.63 39.81
N CYS A 18 -0.43 7.73 40.29
CA CYS A 18 0.95 7.56 39.77
C CYS A 18 1.29 6.12 39.35
N LYS A 19 0.32 5.39 38.80
CA LYS A 19 0.61 4.20 37.97
C LYS A 19 -0.06 4.30 36.61
N SER A 20 0.23 5.38 35.88
CA SER A 20 0.29 5.26 34.43
C SER A 20 1.56 4.46 34.14
N ASN A 21 1.42 3.14 34.15
CA ASN A 21 2.42 2.27 33.56
C ASN A 21 2.57 2.79 32.12
N LYS A 22 3.67 3.51 31.87
CA LYS A 22 4.29 3.49 30.56
C LYS A 22 4.64 2.02 30.32
N THR A 23 3.66 1.24 29.87
CA THR A 23 3.94 0.05 29.08
C THR A 23 4.87 0.58 28.02
N GLU A 24 6.16 0.25 28.16
CA GLU A 24 7.10 0.22 27.06
C GLU A 24 6.34 -0.44 25.92
N ASN A 25 5.84 0.41 25.03
CA ASN A 25 5.56 -0.03 23.70
C ASN A 25 6.96 -0.32 23.18
N ASN A 26 7.41 -1.56 23.36
CA ASN A 26 8.35 -2.20 22.45
C ASN A 26 7.68 -2.33 21.07
N ALA A 27 7.08 -1.23 20.59
CA ALA A 27 6.63 -1.06 19.24
C ALA A 27 7.91 -0.96 18.46
N VAL A 28 8.38 -2.12 18.01
CA VAL A 28 9.45 -2.25 17.04
C VAL A 28 9.18 -1.22 15.95
N ILE A 29 10.01 -0.18 15.91
CA ILE A 29 9.87 0.91 14.94
C ILE A 29 9.98 0.29 13.55
N LEU A 30 9.14 0.73 12.62
CA LEU A 30 9.26 0.30 11.23
C LEU A 30 10.60 0.79 10.69
N ASP A 31 11.29 -0.07 9.94
CA ASP A 31 12.47 0.38 9.21
C ASP A 31 12.07 1.25 8.00
N ILE A 32 13.00 2.06 7.50
CA ILE A 32 12.80 2.93 6.34
C ILE A 32 12.30 2.11 5.15
N GLY A 33 12.86 0.91 4.92
CA GLY A 33 12.45 0.03 3.83
C GLY A 33 10.99 -0.45 3.92
N GLU A 34 10.46 -0.64 5.13
CA GLU A 34 9.06 -1.02 5.35
C GLU A 34 8.14 0.21 5.28
N MET A 35 8.62 1.37 5.74
CA MET A 35 7.85 2.60 5.86
C MET A 35 7.59 3.27 4.51
N VAL A 36 8.59 3.28 3.62
CA VAL A 36 8.52 3.91 2.29
C VAL A 36 7.31 3.44 1.45
N PRO A 37 7.11 2.13 1.19
CA PRO A 37 5.99 1.69 0.36
C PRO A 37 4.62 1.98 0.99
N VAL A 38 4.54 1.87 2.32
CA VAL A 38 3.30 2.14 3.08
C VAL A 38 2.92 3.61 2.98
N MET A 39 3.89 4.51 3.23
CA MET A 39 3.67 5.96 3.12
C MET A 39 3.32 6.36 1.69
N PHE A 40 4.00 5.79 0.70
CA PHE A 40 3.68 6.06 -0.71
C PHE A 40 2.22 5.71 -1.03
N ASP A 41 1.74 4.53 -0.65
CA ASP A 41 0.37 4.10 -0.91
C ASP A 41 -0.65 4.95 -0.14
N MET A 42 -0.32 5.35 1.10
CA MET A 42 -1.16 6.27 1.87
C MET A 42 -1.27 7.65 1.21
N MET A 43 -0.16 8.22 0.75
CA MET A 43 -0.16 9.51 0.05
C MET A 43 -0.97 9.43 -1.24
N ALA A 44 -0.76 8.37 -2.04
CA ALA A 44 -1.53 8.15 -3.25
C ALA A 44 -3.04 7.99 -2.97
N ALA A 45 -3.41 7.25 -1.93
CA ALA A 45 -4.82 7.11 -1.54
C ALA A 45 -5.42 8.42 -1.04
N GLY A 46 -4.66 9.25 -0.33
CA GLY A 46 -5.06 10.58 0.10
C GLY A 46 -5.33 11.50 -1.09
N ASP A 47 -4.38 11.56 -2.02
CA ASP A 47 -4.49 12.39 -3.23
C ASP A 47 -5.65 11.96 -4.13
N LEU A 48 -5.82 10.65 -4.36
CA LEU A 48 -6.96 10.11 -5.11
C LEU A 48 -8.30 10.43 -4.44
N THR A 49 -8.36 10.41 -3.11
CA THR A 49 -9.61 10.74 -2.40
C THR A 49 -9.91 12.23 -2.47
N TYR A 50 -8.88 13.07 -2.33
CA TYR A 50 -9.01 14.51 -2.43
C TYR A 50 -9.43 14.98 -3.84
N ASN A 51 -8.87 14.36 -4.88
CA ASN A 51 -9.14 14.68 -6.28
C ASN A 51 -10.42 14.00 -6.83
N ASP A 52 -11.05 13.11 -6.07
CA ASP A 52 -12.32 12.48 -6.44
C ASP A 52 -13.48 13.48 -6.26
N THR A 53 -13.77 14.23 -7.32
CA THR A 53 -14.86 15.21 -7.36
C THR A 53 -16.26 14.58 -7.40
N THR A 54 -16.35 13.25 -7.56
CA THR A 54 -17.65 12.55 -7.60
C THR A 54 -18.28 12.40 -6.22
N GLN A 55 -17.48 12.46 -5.14
CA GLN A 55 -17.97 12.48 -3.76
C GLN A 55 -18.27 13.93 -3.33
N ALA A 56 -19.38 14.46 -3.86
CA ALA A 56 -19.78 15.87 -3.75
C ALA A 56 -20.08 16.42 -2.33
N THR A 57 -19.75 15.70 -1.25
CA THR A 57 -19.84 16.22 0.12
C THR A 57 -18.52 16.04 0.86
N LYS A 58 -17.78 17.15 1.02
CA LYS A 58 -16.57 17.25 1.86
C LYS A 58 -16.78 16.69 3.28
N LEU A 59 -18.03 16.63 3.74
CA LEU A 59 -18.45 16.12 5.04
C LEU A 59 -18.00 14.67 5.31
N HIS A 60 -17.93 13.80 4.28
CA HIS A 60 -17.53 12.39 4.43
C HIS A 60 -16.10 12.08 3.95
N LEU A 61 -15.37 13.10 3.48
CA LEU A 61 -14.04 12.91 2.90
C LEU A 61 -13.05 12.35 3.94
N ARG A 62 -13.13 12.84 5.17
CA ARG A 62 -12.28 12.40 6.28
C ARG A 62 -12.50 10.93 6.63
N ASP A 63 -13.75 10.48 6.63
CA ASP A 63 -14.10 9.10 6.95
C ASP A 63 -13.66 8.16 5.83
N SER A 64 -13.88 8.55 4.58
CA SER A 64 -13.42 7.84 3.39
C SER A 64 -11.90 7.64 3.37
N THR A 65 -11.13 8.71 3.63
CA THR A 65 -9.67 8.64 3.74
C THR A 65 -9.22 7.75 4.90
N THR A 66 -9.87 7.86 6.06
CA THR A 66 -9.54 7.04 7.23
C THR A 66 -9.74 5.55 6.96
N ILE A 67 -10.83 5.17 6.29
CA ILE A 67 -11.10 3.79 5.89
C ILE A 67 -10.03 3.29 4.91
N LYS A 68 -9.66 4.10 3.92
CA LYS A 68 -8.60 3.75 2.97
C LYS A 68 -7.25 3.54 3.67
N PHE A 69 -6.87 4.42 4.59
CA PHE A 69 -5.61 4.27 5.34
C PHE A 69 -5.61 3.01 6.20
N GLN A 70 -6.73 2.67 6.84
CA GLN A 70 -6.86 1.41 7.58
C GLN A 70 -6.71 0.19 6.65
N SER A 71 -7.28 0.24 5.44
CA SER A 71 -7.15 -0.85 4.47
C SER A 71 -5.70 -1.05 3.99
N ILE A 72 -4.95 0.04 3.82
CA ILE A 72 -3.52 0.00 3.44
C ILE A 72 -2.70 -0.63 4.57
N LEU A 73 -2.90 -0.18 5.81
CA LEU A 73 -2.23 -0.77 6.98
C LEU A 73 -2.53 -2.27 7.11
N ALA A 74 -3.78 -2.67 6.90
CA ALA A 74 -4.18 -4.07 6.91
C ALA A 74 -3.49 -4.88 5.80
N TYR A 75 -3.36 -4.32 4.59
CA TYR A 75 -2.66 -4.95 3.48
C TYR A 75 -1.18 -5.23 3.80
N TYR A 76 -0.50 -4.25 4.39
CA TYR A 76 0.90 -4.38 4.84
C TYR A 76 1.04 -5.12 6.18
N LYS A 77 -0.07 -5.53 6.81
CA LYS A 77 -0.10 -6.19 8.13
C LYS A 77 0.56 -5.37 9.24
N ILE A 78 0.43 -4.05 9.15
CA ILE A 78 0.97 -3.11 10.13
C ILE A 78 -0.15 -2.68 11.07
N GLU A 79 0.12 -2.73 12.37
CA GLU A 79 -0.80 -2.18 13.35
C GLU A 79 -0.76 -0.65 13.32
N LYS A 80 -1.94 -0.02 13.38
CA LYS A 80 -2.08 1.45 13.43
C LYS A 80 -1.15 2.08 14.48
N LYS A 81 -1.12 1.53 15.69
CA LYS A 81 -0.27 2.05 16.78
C LYS A 81 1.21 2.02 16.42
N ARG A 82 1.68 0.93 15.81
CA ARG A 82 3.07 0.75 15.37
C ARG A 82 3.44 1.75 14.28
N PHE A 83 2.56 1.97 13.30
CA PHE A 83 2.76 2.97 12.25
C PHE A 83 2.90 4.39 12.81
N PHE A 84 1.95 4.83 13.64
CA PHE A 84 2.02 6.18 14.22
C PHE A 84 3.21 6.35 15.17
N SER A 85 3.53 5.34 15.97
CA SER A 85 4.72 5.39 16.84
C SER A 85 6.01 5.54 16.02
N SER A 86 6.06 4.89 14.85
CA SER A 86 7.20 5.03 13.92
C SER A 86 7.24 6.40 13.28
N MET A 87 6.10 6.95 12.84
CA MET A 87 6.02 8.33 12.33
C MET A 87 6.54 9.34 13.36
N TYR A 88 6.07 9.26 14.61
CA TYR A 88 6.54 10.16 15.67
C TYR A 88 8.05 10.02 15.92
N TYR A 89 8.58 8.81 15.87
CA TYR A 89 10.03 8.60 15.98
C TYR A 89 10.80 9.30 14.86
N TYR A 90 10.32 9.26 13.61
CA TYR A 90 10.96 9.99 12.52
C TYR A 90 10.84 11.50 12.68
N GLU A 91 9.67 12.02 13.06
CA GLU A 91 9.45 13.46 13.32
C GLU A 91 10.36 14.02 14.43
N GLU A 92 10.67 13.21 15.44
CA GLU A 92 11.61 13.58 16.52
C GLU A 92 13.09 13.50 16.08
N ASN A 93 13.39 12.79 14.97
CA ASN A 93 14.75 12.52 14.50
C ASN A 93 14.94 13.03 13.05
N PRO A 94 15.18 14.34 12.86
CA PRO A 94 15.19 14.97 11.52
C PRO A 94 16.24 14.37 10.57
N GLU A 95 17.38 13.89 11.08
CA GLU A 95 18.41 13.26 10.25
C GLU A 95 17.93 11.96 9.58
N ILE A 96 17.07 11.21 10.26
CA ILE A 96 16.50 9.95 9.76
C ILE A 96 15.26 10.25 8.91
N GLU A 97 14.47 11.26 9.30
CA GLU A 97 13.32 11.73 8.51
C GLU A 97 13.73 12.17 7.10
N ILE A 98 14.82 12.94 6.96
CA ILE A 98 15.34 13.35 5.65
C ILE A 98 15.66 12.12 4.80
N LYS A 99 16.32 11.10 5.37
CA LYS A 99 16.64 9.84 4.67
C LYS A 99 15.38 9.11 4.23
N LEU A 100 14.32 9.13 5.04
CA LEU A 100 13.03 8.55 4.70
C LEU A 100 12.37 9.29 3.54
N ILE A 101 12.35 10.61 3.56
CA ILE A 101 11.78 11.45 2.49
C ILE A 101 12.56 11.27 1.18
N ASP A 102 13.89 11.29 1.23
CA ASP A 102 14.73 11.07 0.05
C ASP A 102 14.48 9.67 -0.54
N SER A 103 14.38 8.65 0.32
CA SER A 103 14.05 7.28 -0.09
C SER A 103 12.67 7.20 -0.74
N LEU A 104 11.69 7.93 -0.21
CA LEU A 104 10.33 8.02 -0.74
C LEU A 104 10.29 8.70 -2.11
N GLN A 105 11.04 9.79 -2.31
CA GLN A 105 11.16 10.47 -3.60
C GLN A 105 11.80 9.57 -4.67
N SER A 106 12.86 8.87 -4.30
CA SER A 106 13.52 7.88 -5.16
C SER A 106 12.56 6.74 -5.52
N TYR A 107 11.84 6.20 -4.54
CA TYR A 107 10.83 5.16 -4.74
C TYR A 107 9.74 5.58 -5.72
N SER A 108 9.17 6.78 -5.53
CA SER A 108 8.15 7.35 -6.43
C SER A 108 8.68 7.49 -7.87
N SER A 109 9.88 8.06 -8.03
CA SER A 109 10.51 8.25 -9.34
C SER A 109 10.74 6.91 -10.06
N ASN A 110 11.18 5.89 -9.33
CA ASN A 110 11.39 4.54 -9.87
C ASN A 110 10.09 3.90 -10.35
N ILE A 111 8.97 4.11 -9.64
CA ILE A 111 7.65 3.64 -10.07
C ILE A 111 7.23 4.34 -11.36
N LEU A 112 7.34 5.67 -11.42
CA LEU A 112 6.95 6.45 -12.60
C LEU A 112 7.73 6.01 -13.85
N GLN A 113 9.05 5.83 -13.73
CA GLN A 113 9.87 5.33 -14.83
C GLN A 113 9.45 3.93 -15.29
N LYS A 114 9.09 3.03 -14.36
CA LYS A 114 8.58 1.69 -14.71
C LYS A 114 7.25 1.78 -15.44
N LEU A 115 6.33 2.65 -14.99
CA LEU A 115 5.04 2.86 -15.63
C LEU A 115 5.18 3.43 -17.04
N GLU A 116 6.09 4.38 -17.25
CA GLU A 116 6.37 4.96 -18.56
C GLU A 116 6.91 3.90 -19.55
N LYS A 117 7.85 3.06 -19.11
CA LYS A 117 8.36 1.95 -19.94
C LYS A 117 7.25 0.96 -20.34
N VAL A 118 6.34 0.65 -19.42
CA VAL A 118 5.18 -0.23 -19.70
C VAL A 118 4.24 0.43 -20.71
N LYS A 119 3.97 1.73 -20.57
CA LYS A 119 3.15 2.50 -21.51
C LYS A 119 3.76 2.50 -22.91
N ASN A 120 5.04 2.85 -23.04
CA ASN A 120 5.73 2.89 -24.32
C ASN A 120 5.79 1.51 -24.99
N LYS A 121 5.98 0.43 -24.21
CA LYS A 121 5.91 -0.95 -24.73
C LYS A 121 4.52 -1.30 -25.24
N LYS A 122 3.46 -0.92 -24.51
CA LYS A 122 2.07 -1.14 -24.94
C LYS A 122 1.76 -0.37 -26.23
N ASP A 123 2.15 0.90 -26.31
CA ASP A 123 1.92 1.73 -27.48
C ASP A 123 2.68 1.21 -28.71
N SER A 124 3.90 0.69 -28.51
CA SER A 124 4.68 0.04 -29.57
C SER A 124 4.00 -1.25 -30.08
N LEU A 125 3.48 -2.09 -29.17
CA LEU A 125 2.73 -3.30 -29.52
C LEU A 125 1.43 -2.97 -30.27
N GLU A 126 0.76 -1.88 -29.88
CA GLU A 126 -0.47 -1.42 -30.52
C GLU A 126 -0.21 -0.83 -31.92
N ARG A 127 0.92 -0.12 -32.10
CA ARG A 127 1.38 0.34 -33.43
C ARG A 127 1.73 -0.82 -34.37
N VAL A 128 2.40 -1.87 -33.87
CA VAL A 128 2.71 -3.08 -34.66
C VAL A 128 1.42 -3.83 -35.04
N LYS A 129 0.42 -3.86 -34.16
CA LYS A 129 -0.87 -4.50 -34.44
C LYS A 129 -1.73 -3.74 -35.46
N ASN A 130 -1.60 -2.41 -35.52
CA ASN A 130 -2.38 -1.54 -36.39
C ASN A 130 -1.64 -1.14 -37.68
N GLN A 131 -0.48 -1.73 -37.96
CA GLN A 131 0.24 -1.49 -39.20
C GLN A 131 -0.49 -2.24 -40.34
N PRO A 132 -0.90 -1.56 -41.43
CA PRO A 132 -1.50 -2.22 -42.59
C PRO A 132 -0.54 -3.31 -43.07
N GLN A 133 -1.05 -4.54 -43.25
CA GLN A 133 -0.24 -5.59 -43.85
C GLN A 133 0.20 -5.11 -45.23
N PRO A 134 1.51 -5.12 -45.56
CA PRO A 134 1.93 -4.87 -46.92
C PRO A 134 1.37 -6.00 -47.77
N ASP A 135 0.51 -5.64 -48.73
CA ASP A 135 -0.08 -6.53 -49.73
C ASP A 135 1.03 -7.26 -50.49
N THR A 136 1.52 -8.37 -49.93
CA THR A 136 2.53 -9.20 -50.55
C THR A 136 1.83 -10.45 -51.05
N ALA A 137 1.06 -10.29 -52.11
CA ALA A 137 0.82 -11.38 -53.02
C ALA A 137 2.16 -11.69 -53.70
N HIS A 138 2.98 -12.56 -53.12
CA HIS A 138 3.89 -13.47 -53.83
C HIS A 138 4.22 -14.65 -52.90
N LYS A 139 3.74 -15.81 -53.34
CA LYS A 139 3.67 -17.08 -52.63
C LYS A 139 4.98 -17.84 -52.84
N ILE A 140 5.79 -18.00 -51.79
CA ILE A 140 6.75 -19.12 -51.70
C ILE A 140 6.55 -19.78 -50.33
N LYS A 141 6.32 -21.10 -50.38
CA LYS A 141 5.94 -22.02 -49.29
C LYS A 141 7.20 -22.79 -48.81
N PRO A 142 7.15 -23.60 -47.74
CA PRO A 142 7.68 -23.28 -46.42
C PRO A 142 8.79 -24.24 -45.92
N ALA A 143 9.47 -23.89 -44.82
CA ALA A 143 10.17 -24.87 -43.98
C ALA A 143 9.79 -24.70 -42.49
N LEU A 144 9.05 -25.70 -41.98
CA LEU A 144 8.84 -26.09 -40.57
C LEU A 144 10.21 -26.19 -39.82
N THR A 145 10.39 -26.09 -38.51
CA THR A 145 9.60 -26.21 -37.25
C THR A 145 10.57 -25.78 -36.12
N HIS A 146 10.22 -25.14 -35.01
CA HIS A 146 9.44 -25.66 -33.88
C HIS A 146 9.11 -24.47 -32.96
N SER A 147 7.84 -24.21 -32.68
CA SER A 147 7.44 -23.37 -31.54
C SER A 147 6.11 -23.89 -31.01
N ASP A 148 6.20 -24.97 -30.23
CA ASP A 148 5.09 -25.43 -29.41
C ASP A 148 5.20 -24.80 -28.02
N LYS A 149 4.05 -24.34 -27.52
CA LYS A 149 3.75 -23.75 -26.21
C LYS A 149 3.78 -22.22 -26.09
N ILE A 150 2.82 -21.56 -26.73
CA ILE A 150 2.06 -20.49 -26.05
C ILE A 150 0.58 -20.61 -26.46
N GLN A 151 -0.15 -21.52 -25.81
CA GLN A 151 -1.62 -21.48 -25.81
C GLN A 151 -2.10 -21.80 -24.39
N LYS A 152 -1.99 -20.79 -23.51
CA LYS A 152 -2.75 -20.61 -22.27
C LYS A 152 -2.39 -19.27 -21.65
N LEU A 153 -2.78 -18.16 -22.25
CA LEU A 153 -2.82 -16.88 -21.52
C LEU A 153 -3.87 -15.89 -22.03
N ASP A 154 -4.97 -16.38 -22.61
CA ASP A 154 -6.11 -15.55 -22.98
C ASP A 154 -7.35 -15.96 -22.18
N THR A 155 -7.26 -15.89 -20.85
CA THR A 155 -8.47 -15.89 -19.99
C THR A 155 -8.21 -15.23 -18.64
N PHE A 156 -7.67 -14.01 -18.60
CA PHE A 156 -7.68 -13.20 -17.35
C PHE A 156 -7.98 -11.71 -17.61
N LYS A 157 -8.89 -11.43 -18.54
CA LYS A 157 -9.42 -10.07 -18.74
C LYS A 157 -10.91 -10.02 -18.41
N ASN A 158 -11.22 -10.19 -17.12
CA ASN A 158 -12.36 -9.58 -16.40
C ASN A 158 -12.59 -10.31 -15.07
N ILE A 159 -11.84 -9.92 -14.04
CA ILE A 159 -12.14 -10.29 -12.66
C ILE A 159 -11.80 -9.08 -11.78
N GLY A 160 -12.83 -8.37 -11.31
CA GLY A 160 -12.71 -7.36 -10.26
C GLY A 160 -12.23 -7.97 -8.93
N PRO A 161 -11.89 -7.14 -7.93
CA PRO A 161 -11.05 -7.52 -6.78
C PRO A 161 -11.61 -8.59 -5.82
N GLN A 162 -12.79 -9.16 -6.06
CA GLN A 162 -13.40 -10.15 -5.15
C GLN A 162 -13.07 -11.63 -5.43
N LYS A 163 -12.26 -11.97 -6.43
CA LYS A 163 -11.93 -13.38 -6.77
C LYS A 163 -10.47 -13.80 -6.59
N LEU A 164 -9.65 -12.97 -5.94
CA LEU A 164 -8.25 -13.34 -5.59
C LEU A 164 -8.15 -14.25 -4.36
N ILE A 165 -9.24 -14.46 -3.61
CA ILE A 165 -9.24 -15.21 -2.35
C ILE A 165 -9.31 -16.74 -2.54
N LYS A 166 -9.74 -17.24 -3.71
CA LYS A 166 -9.82 -18.71 -3.96
C LYS A 166 -8.54 -19.35 -4.51
N SER A 167 -7.67 -18.62 -5.21
CA SER A 167 -6.44 -19.22 -5.78
C SER A 167 -5.27 -19.30 -4.79
N ALA A 168 -5.30 -18.53 -3.69
CA ALA A 168 -4.24 -18.58 -2.68
C ALA A 168 -4.37 -19.78 -1.71
N LYS A 169 -5.53 -20.46 -1.68
CA LYS A 169 -5.76 -21.62 -0.80
C LYS A 169 -5.26 -22.95 -1.39
N GLU A 170 -5.10 -23.05 -2.70
CA GLU A 170 -4.64 -24.29 -3.37
C GLU A 170 -3.11 -24.41 -3.48
N LEU A 171 -2.37 -23.31 -3.38
CA LEU A 171 -0.89 -23.32 -3.43
C LEU A 171 -0.20 -23.65 -2.09
N LYS A 172 -0.97 -23.91 -1.02
CA LYS A 172 -0.46 -24.37 0.28
C LYS A 172 -0.70 -25.85 0.58
N LYS A 173 -1.26 -26.62 -0.37
CA LYS A 173 -1.54 -28.05 -0.20
C LYS A 173 -0.56 -28.97 -0.94
N VAL A 174 0.50 -28.42 -1.52
CA VAL A 174 1.61 -29.18 -2.11
C VAL A 174 2.89 -28.74 -1.43
N LYS A 175 3.01 -29.09 -0.14
CA LYS A 175 4.29 -29.33 0.52
C LYS A 175 4.06 -30.29 1.68
#